data_AF-A0A6B1DH81-F1
#
_entry.id   AF-A0A6B1DH81-F1
#
_cell.length_a   1.000
_cell.length_b   1.000
_cell.length_c   1.000
_cell.angle_alpha   90.00
_cell.angle_beta   90.00
_cell.angle_gamma   90.00
#
_symmetry.space_group_name_H-M   'P 1'
#
loop_
_entity.id
_entity.type
_entity.pdbx_description
1 polymer ?
#
loop_
_entity_poly.entity_id
_entity_poly.type
_entity_poly.pdbx_seq_one_letter_code
_entity_poly.pdbx_strand_id
1 'polypeptide(L)'
;MSFLSPLFLIGVLAAALPVILHFTLRGRAPRLPFSHVRFLERAFVHRDLRRRLRELILLALRVAAIVLLALAFARPFLDATDSATEDDDLAARAADSVAGGGAPAVTGPAGTVDPTGVLVVVNAGTLEPDALYLTRAMDAAPPERPFAVRAVAPEAVASAEPPVWDATDVVVVVGTTGLSRPGRARIAQFVGDGGGLLLVAGPGVDPSLVGDLLGPPVELAMSPPEEDGARRLAVADPRHRVFRPFGDRAAALGQAQFSTTVRTTLPAAEVLARFDDGAPALLEYPDAPGRVLIFGSDLNDDWNDFPRRPGYVPFVHEALRYLAPRTPDGPPPGDAEAASRPPPADVEPDAEPALWWYVVVALGLVLVGELFVGRNMV
;
A
#
# COMPACT_ATOMS: atom_id res chain seq x y z
N MET A 1 -41.35 24.39 22.27
CA MET A 1 -40.88 24.07 20.90
C MET A 1 -41.93 24.52 19.91
N SER A 2 -41.77 25.73 19.36
CA SER A 2 -42.63 26.25 18.30
C SER A 2 -41.82 26.32 17.02
N PHE A 3 -42.26 25.62 15.98
CA PHE A 3 -41.60 25.60 14.67
C PHE A 3 -42.11 26.77 13.82
N LEU A 4 -41.19 27.56 13.27
CA LEU A 4 -41.47 28.79 12.52
C LEU A 4 -42.03 28.56 11.09
N SER A 5 -42.12 27.31 10.62
CA SER A 5 -42.68 27.00 9.30
C SER A 5 -43.19 25.55 9.18
N PRO A 6 -44.46 25.26 9.52
CA PRO A 6 -45.04 23.92 9.34
C PRO A 6 -45.11 23.46 7.87
N LEU A 7 -44.88 24.36 6.91
CA LEU A 7 -44.80 24.07 5.48
C LEU A 7 -43.61 23.18 5.07
N PHE A 8 -42.53 23.13 5.85
CA PHE A 8 -41.36 22.30 5.51
C PHE A 8 -41.57 20.80 5.71
N LEU A 9 -42.63 20.39 6.42
CA LEU A 9 -43.05 18.98 6.52
C LEU A 9 -43.43 18.37 5.16
N ILE A 10 -43.81 19.19 4.17
CA ILE A 10 -44.10 18.73 2.81
C ILE A 10 -42.81 18.25 2.10
N GLY A 11 -41.64 18.79 2.45
CA GLY A 11 -40.35 18.34 1.91
C GLY A 11 -39.99 16.91 2.33
N VAL A 12 -40.43 16.47 3.52
CA VAL A 12 -40.26 15.10 3.99
C VAL A 12 -41.09 14.11 3.17
N LEU A 13 -42.23 14.54 2.64
CA LEU A 13 -43.06 13.73 1.74
C LEU A 13 -42.36 13.46 0.39
N ALA A 14 -41.59 14.43 -0.12
CA ALA A 14 -40.80 14.26 -1.34
C ALA A 14 -39.61 13.29 -1.15
N ALA A 15 -39.06 13.20 0.08
CA ALA A 15 -38.01 12.25 0.44
C ALA A 15 -38.51 10.79 0.51
N ALA A 16 -39.83 10.55 0.59
CA ALA A 16 -40.41 9.21 0.54
C ALA A 16 -40.47 8.64 -0.89
N LEU A 17 -40.43 9.50 -1.91
CA LEU A 17 -40.60 9.11 -3.31
C LEU A 17 -39.51 8.15 -3.83
N PRO A 18 -38.20 8.35 -3.54
CA PRO A 18 -37.14 7.43 -3.98
C PRO A 18 -37.22 6.07 -3.28
N VAL A 19 -37.68 6.04 -2.02
CA VAL A 19 -37.81 4.83 -1.20
C VAL A 19 -38.92 3.94 -1.75
N ILE A 20 -40.07 4.53 -2.08
CA ILE A 20 -41.22 3.83 -2.67
C ILE A 20 -40.86 3.31 -4.07
N LEU A 21 -40.18 4.12 -4.89
CA LEU A 21 -39.79 3.74 -6.24
C LEU A 21 -38.76 2.59 -6.23
N HIS A 22 -37.87 2.55 -5.23
CA HIS A 22 -36.90 1.46 -5.06
C HIS A 22 -37.58 0.11 -4.75
N PHE A 23 -38.63 0.09 -3.91
CA PHE A 23 -39.29 -1.15 -3.53
C PHE A 23 -40.19 -1.72 -4.64
N THR A 24 -40.71 -0.85 -5.52
CA THR A 24 -41.73 -1.23 -6.51
C THR A 24 -41.12 -1.72 -7.83
N LEU A 25 -39.87 -1.36 -8.14
CA LEU A 25 -39.19 -1.71 -9.40
C LEU A 25 -38.25 -2.93 -9.30
N ARG A 26 -38.48 -3.84 -8.34
CA ARG A 26 -37.87 -5.18 -8.39
C ARG A 26 -38.50 -5.99 -9.52
N GLY A 27 -38.01 -5.77 -10.73
CA GLY A 27 -38.25 -6.64 -11.88
C GLY A 27 -37.87 -8.07 -11.51
N ARG A 28 -38.85 -8.98 -11.52
CA ARG A 28 -38.61 -10.41 -11.35
C ARG A 28 -37.73 -10.87 -12.52
N ALA A 29 -36.51 -11.31 -12.24
CA ALA A 29 -35.64 -11.93 -13.23
C ALA A 29 -36.38 -13.10 -13.91
N PRO A 30 -36.41 -13.18 -15.26
CA PRO A 30 -37.04 -14.28 -15.97
C PRO A 30 -36.35 -15.60 -15.59
N ARG A 31 -37.12 -16.57 -15.08
CA ARG A 31 -36.63 -17.91 -14.79
C ARG A 31 -36.59 -18.70 -16.10
N LEU A 32 -35.39 -18.93 -16.64
CA LEU A 32 -35.19 -19.86 -17.75
C LEU A 32 -35.16 -21.29 -17.18
N PRO A 33 -36.08 -22.18 -17.60
CA PRO A 33 -36.10 -23.56 -17.16
C PRO A 33 -34.99 -24.33 -17.88
N PHE A 34 -33.84 -24.50 -17.21
CA PHE A 34 -32.86 -25.49 -17.62
C PHE A 34 -33.27 -26.85 -17.06
N SER A 35 -33.79 -27.72 -17.93
CA SER A 35 -33.91 -29.15 -17.66
C SER A 35 -32.53 -29.78 -17.91
N HIS A 36 -32.09 -30.65 -16.99
CA HIS A 36 -30.81 -31.39 -16.94
C HIS A 36 -29.61 -30.64 -16.36
N VAL A 37 -29.36 -30.76 -15.05
CA VAL A 37 -28.25 -31.57 -14.49
C VAL A 37 -28.25 -31.53 -12.95
N ARG A 38 -28.69 -32.65 -12.39
CA ARG A 38 -28.64 -33.07 -10.98
C ARG A 38 -27.19 -33.34 -10.51
N PHE A 39 -26.24 -32.44 -10.82
CA PHE A 39 -24.79 -32.68 -10.66
C PHE A 39 -23.99 -31.47 -10.11
N LEU A 40 -24.62 -30.52 -9.43
CA LEU A 40 -23.92 -29.47 -8.67
C LEU A 40 -24.28 -29.46 -7.18
N GLU A 41 -24.54 -30.62 -6.60
CA GLU A 41 -24.74 -30.75 -5.16
C GLU A 41 -23.40 -30.98 -4.46
N ARG A 42 -22.59 -29.89 -4.31
CA ARG A 42 -21.72 -29.63 -3.13
C ARG A 42 -20.84 -28.36 -3.19
N ALA A 43 -21.29 -27.25 -3.77
CA ALA A 43 -20.44 -26.05 -3.73
C ALA A 43 -21.17 -24.71 -3.64
N PHE A 44 -22.23 -24.54 -2.86
CA PHE A 44 -22.82 -23.19 -2.71
C PHE A 44 -23.39 -22.90 -1.33
N VAL A 45 -22.51 -22.68 -0.35
CA VAL A 45 -22.87 -21.86 0.82
C VAL A 45 -21.66 -21.06 1.27
N HIS A 46 -21.32 -19.96 0.60
CA HIS A 46 -20.60 -18.86 1.26
C HIS A 46 -21.11 -17.49 0.76
N ARG A 47 -22.24 -17.10 1.38
CA ARG A 47 -22.62 -15.74 1.79
C ARG A 47 -22.43 -14.60 0.78
N ASP A 48 -23.55 -14.35 0.11
CA ASP A 48 -23.96 -13.13 -0.57
C ASP A 48 -24.19 -11.92 0.38
N LEU A 49 -23.34 -11.73 1.40
CA LEU A 49 -23.45 -10.63 2.37
C LEU A 49 -22.89 -9.32 1.83
N ARG A 50 -21.81 -9.37 1.04
CA ARG A 50 -21.14 -8.17 0.50
C ARG A 50 -21.99 -7.43 -0.52
N ARG A 51 -22.75 -8.14 -1.36
CA ARG A 51 -23.72 -7.52 -2.29
C ARG A 51 -24.85 -6.81 -1.53
N ARG A 52 -25.42 -7.45 -0.50
CA ARG A 52 -26.45 -6.85 0.37
C ARG A 52 -25.93 -5.65 1.16
N LEU A 53 -24.68 -5.69 1.64
CA LEU A 53 -24.06 -4.58 2.36
C LEU A 53 -23.79 -3.40 1.44
N ARG A 54 -23.32 -3.62 0.20
CA ARG A 54 -23.12 -2.53 -0.76
C ARG A 54 -24.44 -1.87 -1.15
N GLU A 55 -25.52 -2.64 -1.33
CA GLU A 55 -26.87 -2.10 -1.57
C GLU A 55 -27.41 -1.32 -0.36
N LEU A 56 -27.18 -1.80 0.86
CA LEU A 56 -27.59 -1.09 2.10
C LEU A 56 -26.78 0.19 2.33
N ILE A 57 -25.47 0.17 2.05
CA ILE A 57 -24.60 1.35 2.19
C ILE A 57 -24.98 2.42 1.15
N LEU A 58 -25.25 2.03 -0.09
CA LEU A 58 -25.71 2.97 -1.12
C LEU A 58 -27.10 3.55 -0.80
N LEU A 59 -27.98 2.78 -0.16
CA LEU A 59 -29.26 3.27 0.36
C LEU A 59 -29.06 4.28 1.50
N ALA A 60 -28.23 3.93 2.49
CA ALA A 60 -27.94 4.78 3.65
C ALA A 60 -27.32 6.12 3.25
N LEU A 61 -26.37 6.11 2.31
CA LEU A 61 -25.71 7.31 1.80
C LEU A 61 -26.71 8.25 1.09
N ARG A 62 -27.64 7.70 0.32
CA ARG A 62 -28.66 8.49 -0.40
C ARG A 62 -29.66 9.13 0.56
N VAL A 63 -30.04 8.44 1.64
CA VAL A 63 -30.92 9.00 2.68
C VAL A 63 -30.18 10.05 3.51
N ALA A 64 -28.92 9.80 3.88
CA ALA A 64 -28.09 10.75 4.61
C ALA A 64 -27.90 12.07 3.84
N ALA A 65 -27.68 12.01 2.52
CA ALA A 65 -27.54 13.21 1.68
C ALA A 65 -28.82 14.07 1.68
N ILE A 66 -30.01 13.44 1.63
CA ILE A 66 -31.29 14.17 1.66
C ILE A 66 -31.55 14.77 3.04
N VAL A 67 -31.23 14.03 4.12
CA VAL A 67 -31.37 14.53 5.50
C VAL A 67 -30.43 15.70 5.77
N LEU A 68 -29.17 15.63 5.32
CA LEU A 68 -28.20 16.73 5.45
C LEU A 68 -28.64 17.96 4.64
N LEU A 69 -29.20 17.76 3.45
CA LEU A 69 -29.75 18.85 2.66
C LEU A 69 -30.96 19.49 3.38
N ALA A 70 -31.85 18.68 3.95
CA ALA A 70 -32.98 19.18 4.73
C ALA A 70 -32.52 19.96 5.99
N LEU A 71 -31.49 19.48 6.69
CA LEU A 71 -30.89 20.18 7.84
C LEU A 71 -30.20 21.49 7.45
N ALA A 72 -29.51 21.51 6.31
CA ALA A 72 -28.88 22.72 5.78
C ALA A 72 -29.92 23.81 5.47
N PHE A 73 -31.08 23.41 4.94
CA PHE A 73 -32.21 24.31 4.70
C PHE A 73 -33.02 24.66 5.96
N ALA A 74 -33.03 23.78 6.95
CA ALA A 74 -33.73 24.00 8.22
C ALA A 74 -33.02 25.00 9.15
N ARG A 75 -31.75 25.37 8.87
CA ARG A 75 -30.91 26.29 9.66
C ARG A 75 -31.22 26.20 11.17
N PRO A 76 -30.83 25.10 11.84
CA PRO A 76 -31.09 24.94 13.26
C PRO A 76 -30.39 26.05 14.03
N PHE A 77 -31.18 26.94 14.63
CA PHE A 77 -30.69 27.97 15.53
C PHE A 77 -30.19 27.25 16.78
N LEU A 78 -28.87 27.25 16.98
CA LEU A 78 -28.29 26.90 18.26
C LEU A 78 -28.47 28.14 19.14
N ASP A 79 -29.26 28.04 20.20
CA ASP A 79 -29.28 29.03 21.27
C ASP A 79 -27.89 29.06 21.91
N ALA A 80 -26.99 29.87 21.36
CA ALA A 80 -25.79 30.32 22.04
C ALA A 80 -26.26 31.30 23.12
N THR A 81 -26.43 30.77 24.34
CA THR A 81 -26.56 31.57 25.55
C THR A 81 -25.32 32.46 25.65
N ASP A 82 -25.58 33.74 25.92
CA ASP A 82 -24.62 34.83 26.07
C ASP A 82 -23.34 34.43 26.81
N SER A 83 -22.22 34.58 26.12
CA SER A 83 -20.94 34.95 26.74
C SER A 83 -20.08 35.65 25.68
N ALA A 84 -20.51 36.85 25.28
CA ALA A 84 -19.77 37.77 24.43
C ALA A 84 -19.55 39.07 25.18
N THR A 85 -18.53 39.13 26.05
CA THR A 85 -17.83 40.38 26.38
C THR A 85 -16.45 40.07 26.97
N GLU A 86 -15.50 39.60 26.16
CA GLU A 86 -14.08 39.60 26.56
C GLU A 86 -13.11 39.47 25.35
N ASP A 87 -13.53 39.90 24.15
CA ASP A 87 -12.72 39.80 22.92
C ASP A 87 -11.95 41.09 22.54
N ASP A 88 -11.96 42.13 23.38
CA ASP A 88 -11.32 43.42 23.03
C ASP A 88 -9.88 43.60 23.56
N ASP A 89 -9.34 42.65 24.35
CA ASP A 89 -8.01 42.78 24.99
C ASP A 89 -6.93 41.81 24.48
N LEU A 90 -7.25 40.92 23.53
CA LEU A 90 -6.32 39.87 23.07
C LEU A 90 -5.59 40.18 21.76
N ALA A 91 -6.04 41.18 20.98
CA ALA A 91 -5.36 41.60 19.75
C ALA A 91 -4.07 42.42 20.00
N ALA A 92 -3.85 42.91 21.22
CA ALA A 92 -2.71 43.78 21.56
C ALA A 92 -1.52 43.07 22.23
N ARG A 93 -1.58 41.75 22.47
CA ARG A 93 -0.53 41.02 23.21
C ARG A 93 0.21 39.92 22.44
N ALA A 94 -0.12 39.68 21.17
CA ALA A 94 0.56 38.67 20.35
C ALA A 94 1.86 39.17 19.67
N ALA A 95 2.33 40.38 19.98
CA ALA A 95 3.53 40.96 19.37
C ALA A 95 4.74 41.06 20.32
N ASP A 96 4.68 40.50 21.53
CA ASP A 96 5.82 40.56 22.45
C ASP A 96 6.03 39.24 23.20
N SER A 97 7.30 38.87 23.36
CA SER A 97 7.83 37.73 24.13
C SER A 97 8.04 36.38 23.41
N VAL A 98 9.26 36.31 22.91
CA VAL A 98 10.15 35.17 22.63
C VAL A 98 10.24 34.12 23.76
N ALA A 99 10.66 32.90 23.36
CA ALA A 99 11.36 31.84 24.11
C ALA A 99 10.58 30.78 24.92
N GLY A 100 10.86 29.51 24.58
CA GLY A 100 10.94 28.41 25.53
C GLY A 100 10.09 27.18 25.18
N GLY A 101 10.69 26.13 24.61
CA GLY A 101 10.05 24.82 24.50
C GLY A 101 10.66 23.90 23.45
N GLY A 102 11.86 23.39 23.72
CA GLY A 102 12.51 22.38 22.87
C GLY A 102 11.80 21.02 22.94
N ALA A 103 11.60 20.41 21.77
CA ALA A 103 11.43 18.97 21.63
C ALA A 103 12.82 18.31 21.48
N PRO A 104 13.03 17.08 22.00
CA PRO A 104 14.36 16.50 22.05
C PRO A 104 14.81 16.07 20.65
N ALA A 105 15.73 16.85 20.09
CA ALA A 105 16.60 16.40 19.02
C ALA A 105 17.57 15.37 19.60
N VAL A 106 17.43 14.10 19.19
CA VAL A 106 18.53 13.14 19.27
C VAL A 106 19.45 13.45 18.09
N THR A 107 20.32 14.44 18.29
CA THR A 107 21.44 14.75 17.40
C THR A 107 22.64 13.92 17.84
N GLY A 108 22.76 12.73 17.27
CA GLY A 108 24.10 12.19 16.99
C GLY A 108 24.64 12.87 15.73
N PRO A 109 25.95 13.06 15.57
CA PRO A 109 26.52 13.53 14.30
C PRO A 109 26.37 12.40 13.27
N ALA A 110 25.22 12.36 12.59
CA ALA A 110 25.11 11.59 11.36
C ALA A 110 26.09 12.24 10.38
N GLY A 111 27.12 11.49 9.98
CA GLY A 111 27.87 11.85 8.78
C GLY A 111 26.87 12.14 7.67
N THR A 112 27.18 13.10 6.80
CA THR A 112 26.34 13.41 5.63
C THR A 112 26.26 12.17 4.75
N VAL A 113 25.23 11.35 4.97
CA VAL A 113 24.92 10.20 4.12
C VAL A 113 24.22 10.75 2.90
N ASP A 114 24.78 10.51 1.72
CA ASP A 114 24.13 10.87 0.46
C ASP A 114 22.83 10.05 0.30
N PRO A 115 21.67 10.71 0.19
CA PRO A 115 20.40 10.02 0.04
C PRO A 115 20.30 9.39 -1.36
N THR A 116 19.60 8.26 -1.45
CA THR A 116 19.24 7.70 -2.76
C THR A 116 18.19 8.60 -3.43
N GLY A 117 18.54 9.20 -4.56
CA GLY A 117 17.68 10.08 -5.34
C GLY A 117 16.61 9.30 -6.10
N VAL A 118 15.33 9.59 -5.85
CA VAL A 118 14.19 8.93 -6.49
C VAL A 118 13.34 9.96 -7.21
N LEU A 119 13.21 9.80 -8.54
CA LEU A 119 12.31 10.60 -9.37
C LEU A 119 11.05 9.80 -9.69
N VAL A 120 9.90 10.27 -9.19
CA VAL A 120 8.60 9.61 -9.37
C VAL A 120 7.82 10.32 -10.49
N VAL A 121 7.48 9.59 -11.54
CA VAL A 121 6.63 10.06 -12.64
C VAL A 121 5.17 9.73 -12.32
N VAL A 122 4.37 10.76 -12.09
CA VAL A 122 2.96 10.68 -11.61
C VAL A 122 2.08 11.61 -12.42
N ASN A 123 0.88 11.16 -12.80
CA ASN A 123 0.01 11.85 -13.75
C ASN A 123 -0.38 13.26 -13.27
N ALA A 124 -0.63 13.45 -11.98
CA ALA A 124 -0.95 14.76 -11.41
C ALA A 124 0.27 15.71 -11.32
N GLY A 125 1.49 15.22 -11.54
CA GLY A 125 2.73 15.96 -11.30
C GLY A 125 3.06 16.18 -9.82
N THR A 126 2.18 15.74 -8.92
CA THR A 126 2.34 15.78 -7.46
C THR A 126 2.34 14.36 -6.89
N LEU A 127 3.12 14.15 -5.83
CA LEU A 127 3.21 12.83 -5.16
C LEU A 127 1.86 12.39 -4.56
N GLU A 128 1.04 13.32 -4.08
CA GLU A 128 -0.29 13.02 -3.57
C GLU A 128 -1.36 13.53 -4.55
N PRO A 129 -2.41 12.74 -4.85
CA PRO A 129 -2.74 11.42 -4.27
C PRO A 129 -2.05 10.21 -4.93
N ASP A 130 -1.49 10.36 -6.14
CA ASP A 130 -1.11 9.25 -7.04
C ASP A 130 -0.03 8.29 -6.48
N ALA A 131 0.88 8.79 -5.65
CA ALA A 131 1.99 8.06 -5.04
C ALA A 131 2.05 8.24 -3.51
N LEU A 132 0.89 8.45 -2.86
CA LEU A 132 0.77 8.68 -1.42
C LEU A 132 1.52 7.65 -0.57
N TYR A 133 1.23 6.37 -0.77
CA TYR A 133 1.85 5.30 0.03
C TYR A 133 3.31 5.08 -0.30
N LEU A 134 3.69 5.25 -1.57
CA LEU A 134 5.09 5.14 -1.99
C LEU A 134 5.94 6.21 -1.27
N THR A 135 5.44 7.44 -1.22
CA THR A 135 6.07 8.56 -0.50
C THR A 135 6.20 8.26 0.99
N ARG A 136 5.11 7.83 1.65
CA ARG A 136 5.14 7.46 3.08
C ARG A 136 6.10 6.32 3.39
N ALA A 137 6.22 5.34 2.49
CA ALA A 137 7.20 4.27 2.66
C ALA A 137 8.62 4.82 2.57
N MET A 138 8.93 5.71 1.64
CA MET A 138 10.25 6.34 1.51
C MET A 138 10.58 7.24 2.72
N ASP A 139 9.61 7.99 3.25
CA ASP A 139 9.79 8.82 4.45
C ASP A 139 10.07 7.99 5.72
N ALA A 140 9.59 6.74 5.75
CA ALA A 140 9.86 5.79 6.82
C ALA A 140 11.26 5.16 6.74
N ALA A 141 12.11 5.59 5.80
CA ALA A 141 13.48 5.10 5.68
C ALA A 141 14.33 5.50 6.91
N PRO A 142 15.21 4.59 7.36
CA PRO A 142 16.08 4.88 8.47
C PRO A 142 17.12 5.94 8.07
N PRO A 143 17.59 6.80 9.00
CA PRO A 143 18.43 7.95 8.70
C PRO A 143 19.80 7.58 8.12
N GLU A 144 20.24 6.33 8.26
CA GLU A 144 21.48 5.80 7.69
C GLU A 144 21.37 5.49 6.19
N ARG A 145 20.14 5.41 5.65
CA ARG A 145 19.87 5.14 4.23
C ARG A 145 18.62 5.91 3.75
N PRO A 146 18.66 7.26 3.77
CA PRO A 146 17.51 8.10 3.42
C PRO A 146 17.24 8.08 1.90
N PHE A 147 16.00 8.39 1.52
CA PHE A 147 15.61 8.65 0.14
C PHE A 147 15.38 10.15 -0.07
N ALA A 148 15.81 10.69 -1.22
CA ALA A 148 15.48 12.04 -1.66
C ALA A 148 14.49 11.97 -2.82
N VAL A 149 13.22 12.27 -2.55
CA VAL A 149 12.12 12.01 -3.48
C VAL A 149 11.71 13.29 -4.19
N ARG A 150 11.54 13.23 -5.52
CA ARG A 150 10.97 14.31 -6.34
C ARG A 150 9.86 13.75 -7.23
N ALA A 151 8.79 14.52 -7.44
CA ALA A 151 7.77 14.21 -8.43
C ALA A 151 7.98 15.00 -9.72
N VAL A 152 7.59 14.39 -10.84
CA VAL A 152 7.51 15.06 -12.13
C VAL A 152 6.27 14.57 -12.89
N ALA A 153 5.57 15.48 -13.56
CA ALA A 153 4.48 15.11 -14.45
C ALA A 153 5.03 14.45 -15.73
N PRO A 154 4.32 13.50 -16.36
CA PRO A 154 4.78 12.81 -17.56
C PRO A 154 5.16 13.76 -18.71
N GLU A 155 4.40 14.85 -18.90
CA GLU A 155 4.66 15.89 -19.90
C GLU A 155 5.93 16.70 -19.63
N ALA A 156 6.35 16.83 -18.37
CA ALA A 156 7.52 17.60 -17.95
C ALA A 156 8.81 16.79 -17.91
N VAL A 157 8.75 15.45 -18.03
CA VAL A 157 9.92 14.56 -18.00
C VAL A 157 10.98 14.98 -19.02
N ALA A 158 10.57 15.31 -20.25
CA ALA A 158 11.49 15.68 -21.32
C ALA A 158 12.25 16.99 -21.04
N SER A 159 11.61 17.92 -20.32
CA SER A 159 12.12 19.26 -20.04
C SER A 159 12.70 19.41 -18.63
N ALA A 160 12.72 18.35 -17.83
CA ALA A 160 13.28 18.39 -16.49
C ALA A 160 14.78 18.76 -16.56
N GLU A 161 15.19 19.69 -15.69
CA GLU A 161 16.52 20.28 -15.70
C GLU A 161 17.62 19.24 -15.43
N PRO A 162 18.84 19.40 -15.98
CA PRO A 162 19.93 18.45 -15.77
C PRO A 162 20.20 18.11 -14.28
N PRO A 163 20.21 19.07 -13.33
CA PRO A 163 20.43 18.77 -11.92
C PRO A 163 19.41 17.81 -11.30
N VAL A 164 18.19 17.76 -11.84
CA VAL A 164 17.16 16.79 -11.38
C VAL A 164 17.62 15.38 -11.72
N TRP A 165 18.10 15.18 -12.95
CA TRP A 165 18.57 13.88 -13.42
C TRP A 165 19.91 13.48 -12.81
N ASP A 166 20.83 14.44 -12.64
CA ASP A 166 22.15 14.20 -12.04
C ASP A 166 22.05 13.72 -10.59
N ALA A 167 20.99 14.15 -9.89
CA ALA A 167 20.69 13.75 -8.51
C ALA A 167 19.57 12.68 -8.43
N THR A 168 19.41 11.85 -9.47
CA THR A 168 18.44 10.74 -9.51
C THR A 168 19.18 9.43 -9.74
N ASP A 169 18.97 8.47 -8.85
CA ASP A 169 19.51 7.11 -8.95
C ASP A 169 18.45 6.14 -9.51
N VAL A 170 17.18 6.40 -9.19
CA VAL A 170 16.03 5.55 -9.57
C VAL A 170 14.89 6.40 -10.09
N VAL A 171 14.33 6.01 -11.24
CA VAL A 171 13.07 6.52 -11.76
C VAL A 171 11.96 5.54 -11.45
N VAL A 172 10.86 6.01 -10.85
CA VAL A 172 9.65 5.22 -10.61
C VAL A 172 8.53 5.74 -11.50
N VAL A 173 8.02 4.92 -12.40
CA VAL A 173 6.91 5.29 -13.30
C VAL A 173 5.61 4.71 -12.76
N VAL A 174 4.75 5.58 -12.25
CA VAL A 174 3.40 5.25 -11.75
C VAL A 174 2.32 5.82 -12.68
N GLY A 175 2.65 6.86 -13.45
CA GLY A 175 1.78 7.50 -14.42
C GLY A 175 2.46 7.70 -15.78
N THR A 176 1.74 7.43 -16.87
CA THR A 176 2.22 7.68 -18.24
C THR A 176 1.28 8.56 -19.06
N THR A 177 0.20 9.07 -18.47
CA THR A 177 -0.77 9.92 -19.17
C THR A 177 -0.09 11.23 -19.56
N GLY A 178 0.07 11.49 -20.86
CA GLY A 178 0.79 12.67 -21.35
C GLY A 178 2.30 12.47 -21.55
N LEU A 179 2.84 11.26 -21.35
CA LEU A 179 4.26 10.98 -21.53
C LEU A 179 4.66 11.07 -23.01
N SER A 180 5.41 12.13 -23.35
CA SER A 180 5.81 12.42 -24.73
C SER A 180 6.93 11.48 -25.24
N ARG A 181 7.10 11.36 -26.58
CA ARG A 181 8.21 10.58 -27.16
C ARG A 181 9.59 11.03 -26.65
N PRO A 182 9.90 12.34 -26.57
CA PRO A 182 11.16 12.80 -25.97
C PRO A 182 11.29 12.42 -24.49
N GLY A 183 10.20 12.44 -23.71
CA GLY A 183 10.20 12.03 -22.31
C GLY A 183 10.54 10.55 -22.15
N ARG A 184 9.96 9.68 -22.99
CA ARG A 184 10.31 8.25 -23.03
C ARG A 184 11.77 8.03 -23.41
N ALA A 185 12.26 8.75 -24.43
CA ALA A 185 13.67 8.69 -24.82
C ALA A 185 14.60 9.14 -23.69
N ARG A 186 14.20 10.14 -22.89
CA ARG A 186 14.98 10.60 -21.73
C ARG A 186 15.05 9.55 -20.62
N ILE A 187 13.95 8.85 -20.32
CA ILE A 187 13.93 7.72 -19.37
C ILE A 187 14.77 6.56 -19.90
N ALA A 188 14.62 6.21 -21.18
CA ALA A 188 15.42 5.15 -21.81
C ALA A 188 16.91 5.49 -21.79
N GLN A 189 17.28 6.74 -22.03
CA GLN A 189 18.66 7.21 -21.89
C GLN A 189 19.16 7.08 -20.44
N PHE A 190 18.35 7.48 -19.45
CA PHE A 190 18.71 7.35 -18.05
C PHE A 190 19.00 5.89 -17.64
N VAL A 191 18.18 4.94 -18.11
CA VAL A 191 18.46 3.51 -17.94
C VAL A 191 19.70 3.09 -18.73
N GLY A 192 19.87 3.64 -19.94
CA GLY A 192 21.06 3.53 -20.79
C GLY A 192 22.37 3.89 -20.08
N ASP A 193 22.31 4.94 -19.26
CA ASP A 193 23.43 5.46 -18.47
C ASP A 193 23.69 4.65 -17.18
N GLY A 194 22.90 3.59 -16.94
CA GLY A 194 23.05 2.68 -15.79
C GLY A 194 22.07 2.93 -14.65
N GLY A 195 21.14 3.89 -14.79
CA GLY A 195 20.13 4.21 -13.80
C GLY A 195 19.10 3.10 -13.55
N GLY A 196 18.45 3.13 -12.39
CA GLY A 196 17.41 2.18 -12.02
C GLY A 196 16.01 2.60 -12.48
N LEU A 197 15.20 1.68 -12.98
CA LEU A 197 13.80 1.93 -13.35
C LEU A 197 12.86 0.95 -12.64
N LEU A 198 11.88 1.50 -11.91
CA LEU A 198 10.72 0.75 -11.43
C LEU A 198 9.49 1.16 -12.23
N LEU A 199 8.93 0.22 -12.99
CA LEU A 199 7.66 0.42 -13.70
C LEU A 199 6.52 -0.24 -12.93
N VAL A 200 5.54 0.54 -12.52
CA VAL A 200 4.38 0.08 -11.74
C VAL A 200 3.20 -0.11 -12.69
N ALA A 201 2.74 -1.35 -12.88
CA ALA A 201 1.59 -1.65 -13.73
C ALA A 201 0.28 -1.36 -12.97
N GLY A 202 0.00 -0.07 -12.74
CA GLY A 202 -1.17 0.44 -12.05
C GLY A 202 -2.14 1.22 -12.97
N PRO A 203 -3.20 1.83 -12.41
CA PRO A 203 -4.24 2.52 -13.19
C PRO A 203 -3.72 3.75 -13.96
N GLY A 204 -2.60 4.33 -13.53
CA GLY A 204 -1.98 5.48 -14.18
C GLY A 204 -1.11 5.15 -15.40
N VAL A 205 -0.81 3.87 -15.64
CA VAL A 205 0.13 3.42 -16.69
C VAL A 205 -0.63 2.82 -17.87
N ASP A 206 -0.34 3.34 -19.06
CA ASP A 206 -0.78 2.79 -20.33
C ASP A 206 0.12 1.61 -20.73
N PRO A 207 -0.42 0.38 -20.82
CA PRO A 207 0.31 -0.81 -21.22
C PRO A 207 1.09 -0.68 -22.53
N SER A 208 0.57 0.10 -23.48
CA SER A 208 1.19 0.27 -24.80
C SER A 208 2.49 1.08 -24.76
N LEU A 209 2.67 1.93 -23.75
CA LEU A 209 3.85 2.80 -23.61
C LEU A 209 5.03 2.08 -22.96
N VAL A 210 4.81 0.90 -22.36
CA VAL A 210 5.85 0.13 -21.67
C VAL A 210 6.82 -0.54 -22.63
N GLY A 211 6.32 -1.09 -23.74
CA GLY A 211 7.16 -1.64 -24.81
C GLY A 211 8.11 -0.59 -25.39
N ASP A 212 7.61 0.64 -25.59
CA ASP A 212 8.39 1.77 -26.12
C ASP A 212 9.49 2.26 -25.16
N LEU A 213 9.41 1.94 -23.85
CA LEU A 213 10.42 2.32 -22.85
C LEU A 213 11.58 1.33 -22.74
N LEU A 214 11.31 0.03 -22.95
CA LEU A 214 12.27 -1.03 -22.66
C LEU A 214 12.98 -1.59 -23.90
N GLY A 215 12.41 -1.41 -25.09
CA GLY A 215 13.01 -1.87 -26.36
C GLY A 215 12.50 -3.22 -26.91
N PRO A 216 12.18 -4.27 -26.12
CA PRO A 216 11.52 -5.47 -26.64
C PRO A 216 9.98 -5.29 -26.65
N PRO A 217 9.24 -6.19 -27.32
CA PRO A 217 7.79 -6.22 -27.23
C PRO A 217 7.36 -6.70 -25.84
N VAL A 218 7.26 -5.75 -24.92
CA VAL A 218 6.60 -5.97 -23.63
C VAL A 218 5.11 -5.88 -23.84
N GLU A 219 4.45 -7.04 -23.91
CA GLU A 219 2.98 -7.06 -23.90
C GLU A 219 2.50 -7.08 -22.45
N LEU A 220 1.89 -5.98 -22.04
CA LEU A 220 1.16 -5.85 -20.79
C LEU A 220 -0.34 -6.01 -21.09
N ALA A 221 -0.97 -7.06 -20.57
CA ALA A 221 -2.41 -7.28 -20.68
C ALA A 221 -3.05 -7.20 -19.29
N MET A 222 -3.94 -6.23 -19.08
CA MET A 222 -4.64 -6.12 -17.81
C MET A 222 -5.51 -7.36 -17.57
N SER A 223 -5.39 -7.94 -16.38
CA SER A 223 -6.25 -9.02 -15.91
C SER A 223 -7.19 -8.46 -14.87
N PRO A 224 -8.46 -8.20 -15.24
CA PRO A 224 -9.42 -7.57 -14.36
C PRO A 224 -9.67 -8.42 -13.09
N PRO A 225 -10.37 -7.84 -12.10
CA PRO A 225 -10.76 -8.57 -10.91
C PRO A 225 -11.46 -9.88 -11.26
N GLU A 226 -10.91 -10.99 -10.77
CA GLU A 226 -11.57 -12.29 -10.84
C GLU A 226 -12.79 -12.28 -9.92
N GLU A 227 -13.87 -12.94 -10.35
CA GLU A 227 -15.11 -13.03 -9.55
C GLU A 227 -14.93 -13.86 -8.27
N ASP A 228 -13.88 -14.69 -8.18
CA ASP A 228 -13.70 -15.73 -7.14
C ASP A 228 -12.54 -15.51 -6.13
N GLY A 229 -11.76 -14.43 -6.22
CA GLY A 229 -10.73 -14.17 -5.21
C GLY A 229 -9.76 -13.05 -5.55
N ALA A 230 -9.18 -12.43 -4.52
CA ALA A 230 -8.03 -11.56 -4.67
C ALA A 230 -6.76 -12.40 -4.71
N ARG A 231 -5.87 -12.08 -5.66
CA ARG A 231 -4.58 -12.75 -5.85
C ARG A 231 -3.63 -12.44 -4.71
N ARG A 232 -2.73 -13.36 -4.38
CA ARG A 232 -1.70 -13.18 -3.33
C ARG A 232 -0.30 -13.26 -3.90
N LEU A 233 0.62 -12.49 -3.34
CA LEU A 233 2.02 -12.50 -3.78
C LEU A 233 2.80 -13.67 -3.15
N ALA A 234 3.51 -14.41 -3.98
CA ALA A 234 4.45 -15.44 -3.58
C ALA A 234 5.83 -15.13 -4.18
N VAL A 235 6.86 -15.15 -3.33
CA VAL A 235 8.25 -14.96 -3.77
C VAL A 235 8.70 -16.21 -4.53
N ALA A 236 9.21 -16.04 -5.75
CA ALA A 236 9.68 -17.14 -6.56
C ALA A 236 11.14 -17.51 -6.25
N ASP A 237 11.99 -16.50 -6.02
CA ASP A 237 13.37 -16.68 -5.56
C ASP A 237 13.68 -15.88 -4.29
N PRO A 238 13.67 -16.52 -3.10
CA PRO A 238 14.02 -15.87 -1.84
C PRO A 238 15.49 -15.43 -1.74
N ARG A 239 16.39 -15.97 -2.58
CA ARG A 239 17.81 -15.63 -2.58
C ARG A 239 18.11 -14.33 -3.32
N HIS A 240 17.17 -13.88 -4.16
CA HIS A 240 17.29 -12.64 -4.89
C HIS A 240 17.53 -11.46 -3.93
N ARG A 241 18.36 -10.49 -4.34
CA ARG A 241 18.80 -9.39 -3.45
C ARG A 241 17.64 -8.57 -2.87
N VAL A 242 16.54 -8.43 -3.63
CA VAL A 242 15.30 -7.77 -3.17
C VAL A 242 14.64 -8.52 -2.02
N PHE A 243 14.68 -9.86 -2.01
CA PHE A 243 13.96 -10.69 -1.04
C PHE A 243 14.85 -11.24 0.09
N ARG A 244 16.17 -11.25 -0.10
CA ARG A 244 17.14 -11.73 0.91
C ARG A 244 16.94 -11.10 2.31
N PRO A 245 16.65 -9.80 2.46
CA PRO A 245 16.44 -9.18 3.77
C PRO A 245 15.16 -9.63 4.49
N PHE A 246 14.20 -10.21 3.77
CA PHE A 246 12.97 -10.71 4.36
C PHE A 246 13.18 -12.03 5.10
N GLY A 247 14.09 -12.88 4.61
CA GLY A 247 14.29 -14.23 5.16
C GLY A 247 12.96 -14.97 5.30
N ASP A 248 12.71 -15.51 6.50
CA ASP A 248 11.46 -16.23 6.82
C ASP A 248 10.20 -15.35 6.75
N ARG A 249 10.36 -14.02 6.79
CA ARG A 249 9.24 -13.07 6.69
C ARG A 249 8.79 -12.83 5.25
N ALA A 250 9.44 -13.41 4.25
CA ALA A 250 9.01 -13.30 2.85
C ALA A 250 7.56 -13.78 2.64
N ALA A 251 7.12 -14.77 3.43
CA ALA A 251 5.73 -15.26 3.42
C ALA A 251 4.71 -14.19 3.86
N ALA A 252 5.12 -13.15 4.59
CA ALA A 252 4.23 -12.05 5.00
C ALA A 252 3.78 -11.20 3.80
N LEU A 253 4.54 -11.20 2.69
CA LEU A 253 4.13 -10.55 1.45
C LEU A 253 2.85 -11.18 0.87
N GLY A 254 2.62 -12.47 1.11
CA GLY A 254 1.42 -13.20 0.68
C GLY A 254 0.16 -12.87 1.47
N GLN A 255 0.22 -11.99 2.48
CA GLN A 255 -0.97 -11.46 3.16
C GLN A 255 -1.66 -10.37 2.34
N ALA A 256 -0.96 -9.78 1.37
CA ALA A 256 -1.51 -8.78 0.48
C ALA A 256 -2.47 -9.41 -0.52
N GLN A 257 -3.58 -8.71 -0.75
CA GLN A 257 -4.64 -9.10 -1.67
C GLN A 257 -4.67 -8.13 -2.84
N PHE A 258 -4.52 -8.66 -4.05
CA PHE A 258 -4.51 -7.91 -5.30
C PHE A 258 -5.77 -8.24 -6.10
N SER A 259 -6.67 -7.27 -6.26
CA SER A 259 -7.85 -7.45 -7.10
C SER A 259 -7.54 -7.29 -8.57
N THR A 260 -6.58 -6.43 -8.95
CA THR A 260 -6.20 -6.24 -10.35
C THR A 260 -4.71 -6.49 -10.52
N THR A 261 -4.33 -7.24 -11.53
CA THR A 261 -2.93 -7.50 -11.88
C THR A 261 -2.76 -7.43 -13.38
N VAL A 262 -1.53 -7.28 -13.84
CA VAL A 262 -1.20 -7.33 -15.26
C VAL A 262 -0.57 -8.68 -15.56
N ARG A 263 -1.10 -9.35 -16.58
CA ARG A 263 -0.43 -10.49 -17.19
C ARG A 263 0.53 -9.94 -18.22
N THR A 264 1.79 -10.32 -18.08
CA THR A 264 2.80 -9.94 -19.06
C THR A 264 3.53 -11.16 -19.56
N THR A 265 3.83 -11.13 -20.85
CA THR A 265 4.74 -12.09 -21.49
C THR A 265 5.99 -11.31 -21.88
N LEU A 266 7.04 -11.50 -21.10
CA LEU A 266 8.37 -10.94 -21.34
C LEU A 266 9.33 -12.12 -21.49
N PRO A 267 9.68 -12.54 -22.71
CA PRO A 267 10.48 -13.76 -22.94
C PRO A 267 11.86 -13.73 -22.27
N ALA A 268 12.43 -12.54 -22.10
CA ALA A 268 13.75 -12.33 -21.52
C ALA A 268 13.74 -11.92 -20.04
N ALA A 269 12.57 -11.66 -19.44
CA ALA A 269 12.51 -11.19 -18.06
C ALA A 269 12.59 -12.35 -17.06
N GLU A 270 13.34 -12.13 -15.98
CA GLU A 270 13.38 -13.02 -14.83
C GLU A 270 12.20 -12.73 -13.90
N VAL A 271 11.44 -13.77 -13.54
CA VAL A 271 10.28 -13.61 -12.65
C VAL A 271 10.72 -13.83 -11.20
N LEU A 272 10.82 -12.73 -10.45
CA LEU A 272 11.28 -12.73 -9.06
C LEU A 272 10.16 -13.07 -8.07
N ALA A 273 8.91 -12.71 -8.39
CA ALA A 273 7.72 -13.06 -7.62
C ALA A 273 6.53 -13.32 -8.55
N ARG A 274 5.59 -14.13 -8.07
CA ARG A 274 4.35 -14.50 -8.79
C ARG A 274 3.13 -14.24 -7.94
N PHE A 275 2.00 -14.04 -8.60
CA PHE A 275 0.70 -14.20 -7.99
C PHE A 275 0.35 -15.70 -7.90
N ASP A 276 -0.58 -16.05 -7.02
CA ASP A 276 -1.06 -17.42 -6.82
C ASP A 276 -1.78 -18.02 -8.04
N ASP A 277 -2.25 -17.19 -8.97
CA ASP A 277 -2.74 -17.60 -10.29
C ASP A 277 -1.62 -17.88 -11.32
N GLY A 278 -0.36 -17.75 -10.90
CA GLY A 278 0.84 -17.97 -11.70
C GLY A 278 1.29 -16.76 -12.53
N ALA A 279 0.50 -15.67 -12.59
CA ALA A 279 0.89 -14.44 -13.27
C ALA A 279 2.13 -13.84 -12.59
N PRO A 280 3.06 -13.22 -13.34
CA PRO A 280 4.23 -12.60 -12.75
C PRO A 280 3.84 -11.34 -11.94
N ALA A 281 4.36 -11.25 -10.71
CA ALA A 281 4.09 -10.13 -9.80
C ALA A 281 5.26 -9.13 -9.75
N LEU A 282 6.49 -9.62 -9.80
CA LEU A 282 7.68 -8.78 -9.94
C LEU A 282 8.59 -9.42 -10.98
N LEU A 283 8.96 -8.65 -12.00
CA LEU A 283 9.88 -9.06 -13.04
C LEU A 283 11.11 -8.18 -13.03
N GLU A 284 12.25 -8.78 -13.36
CA GLU A 284 13.48 -8.08 -13.69
C GLU A 284 13.78 -8.24 -15.17
N TYR A 285 14.19 -7.16 -15.83
CA TYR A 285 14.62 -7.21 -17.22
C TYR A 285 16.16 -7.19 -17.29
N PRO A 286 16.81 -8.36 -17.49
CA PRO A 286 18.26 -8.52 -17.33
C PRO A 286 19.07 -7.90 -18.47
N ASP A 287 18.47 -7.69 -19.63
CA ASP A 287 19.16 -7.17 -20.83
C ASP A 287 19.27 -5.63 -20.85
N ALA A 288 18.73 -4.95 -19.83
CA ALA A 288 18.90 -3.50 -19.72
C ALA A 288 20.33 -3.14 -19.23
N PRO A 289 20.93 -2.06 -19.77
CA PRO A 289 22.22 -1.54 -19.26
C PRO A 289 22.14 -1.05 -17.81
N GLY A 290 20.97 -0.53 -17.41
CA GLY A 290 20.60 -0.25 -16.02
C GLY A 290 19.74 -1.37 -15.43
N ARG A 291 19.31 -1.22 -14.17
CA ARG A 291 18.42 -2.20 -13.53
C ARG A 291 16.98 -1.83 -13.79
N VAL A 292 16.16 -2.78 -14.24
CA VAL A 292 14.74 -2.54 -14.51
C VAL A 292 13.91 -3.57 -13.76
N LEU A 293 12.99 -3.09 -12.92
CA LEU A 293 11.95 -3.88 -12.29
C LEU A 293 10.57 -3.47 -12.81
N ILE A 294 9.71 -4.45 -13.03
CA ILE A 294 8.31 -4.25 -13.40
C ILE A 294 7.46 -4.90 -12.31
N PHE A 295 6.62 -4.11 -11.64
CA PHE A 295 5.64 -4.62 -10.69
C PHE A 295 4.30 -4.82 -11.39
N GLY A 296 3.79 -6.05 -11.40
CA GLY A 296 2.60 -6.48 -12.12
C GLY A 296 1.27 -6.08 -11.49
N SER A 297 1.25 -5.03 -10.66
CA SER A 297 0.06 -4.41 -10.08
C SER A 297 0.40 -2.98 -9.65
N ASP A 298 -0.49 -2.36 -8.90
CA ASP A 298 -0.34 -1.03 -8.34
C ASP A 298 0.46 -1.05 -7.02
N LEU A 299 1.21 0.01 -6.73
CA LEU A 299 1.83 0.25 -5.41
C LEU A 299 0.98 1.17 -4.52
N ASN A 300 -0.16 1.66 -5.03
CA ASN A 300 -1.21 2.33 -4.28
C ASN A 300 -2.33 1.34 -3.91
N ASP A 301 -3.43 1.84 -3.34
CA ASP A 301 -4.55 1.02 -2.85
C ASP A 301 -5.75 0.92 -3.80
N ASP A 302 -5.59 1.36 -5.06
CA ASP A 302 -6.65 1.26 -6.07
C ASP A 302 -6.90 -0.18 -6.50
N TRP A 303 -5.83 -0.97 -6.66
CA TRP A 303 -5.90 -2.35 -7.18
C TRP A 303 -5.65 -3.42 -6.14
N ASN A 304 -5.29 -3.06 -4.91
CA ASN A 304 -4.86 -4.00 -3.89
C ASN A 304 -4.87 -3.39 -2.47
N ASP A 305 -4.59 -4.21 -1.45
CA ASP A 305 -4.41 -3.76 -0.08
C ASP A 305 -2.96 -3.82 0.43
N PHE A 306 -1.99 -4.01 -0.47
CA PHE A 306 -0.58 -4.20 -0.13
C PHE A 306 -0.01 -3.06 0.71
N PRO A 307 -0.28 -1.76 0.42
CA PRO A 307 0.21 -0.66 1.24
C PRO A 307 -0.17 -0.69 2.72
N ARG A 308 -1.21 -1.46 3.06
CA ARG A 308 -1.73 -1.63 4.42
C ARG A 308 -1.19 -2.88 5.11
N ARG A 309 -0.27 -3.62 4.46
CA ARG A 309 0.34 -4.84 4.98
C ARG A 309 1.76 -4.57 5.50
N PRO A 310 2.23 -5.30 6.54
CA PRO A 310 3.56 -5.08 7.13
C PRO A 310 4.73 -5.23 6.15
N GLY A 311 4.55 -5.99 5.07
CA GLY A 311 5.59 -6.24 4.07
C GLY A 311 5.81 -5.11 3.06
N TYR A 312 4.95 -4.08 3.04
CA TYR A 312 5.00 -3.05 2.00
C TYR A 312 6.22 -2.12 2.10
N VAL A 313 6.43 -1.51 3.27
CA VAL A 313 7.58 -0.59 3.50
C VAL A 313 8.92 -1.28 3.22
N PRO A 314 9.23 -2.46 3.80
CA PRO A 314 10.47 -3.14 3.48
C PRO A 314 10.56 -3.54 1.99
N PHE A 315 9.44 -3.84 1.32
CA PHE A 315 9.44 -4.17 -0.10
C PHE A 315 9.83 -2.98 -0.95
N VAL A 316 9.22 -1.81 -0.70
CA VAL A 316 9.58 -0.56 -1.39
C VAL A 316 11.05 -0.22 -1.16
N HIS A 317 11.52 -0.29 0.08
CA HIS A 317 12.91 0.01 0.42
C HIS A 317 13.89 -0.90 -0.31
N GLU A 318 13.68 -2.21 -0.28
CA GLU A 318 14.61 -3.16 -0.90
C GLU A 318 14.51 -3.14 -2.43
N ALA A 319 13.34 -2.89 -3.02
CA ALA A 319 13.20 -2.70 -4.46
C ALA A 319 13.96 -1.45 -4.93
N LEU A 320 13.80 -0.30 -4.26
CA LEU A 320 14.48 0.94 -4.63
C LEU A 320 16.00 0.86 -4.41
N ARG A 321 16.45 0.27 -3.30
CA ARG A 321 17.88 0.05 -3.03
C ARG A 321 18.52 -0.95 -3.98
N TYR A 322 17.74 -1.93 -4.45
CA TYR A 322 18.20 -2.86 -5.47
C TYR A 322 18.42 -2.16 -6.81
N LEU A 323 17.50 -1.27 -7.19
CA LEU A 323 17.53 -0.51 -8.43
C LEU A 323 18.60 0.59 -8.44
N ALA A 324 18.87 1.19 -7.28
CA ALA A 324 19.91 2.19 -7.14
C ALA A 324 21.26 1.60 -7.60
N PRO A 325 21.99 2.27 -8.50
CA PRO A 325 23.31 1.84 -8.91
C PRO A 325 24.21 1.70 -7.68
N ARG A 326 24.72 0.50 -7.43
CA ARG A 326 25.76 0.32 -6.40
C ARG A 326 26.97 1.17 -6.79
N THR A 327 27.38 2.09 -5.92
CA THR A 327 28.82 2.29 -5.72
C THR A 327 29.42 0.90 -5.43
N PRO A 328 30.54 0.51 -6.07
CA PRO A 328 31.02 -0.88 -6.11
C PRO A 328 31.04 -1.56 -4.74
N ASP A 329 30.69 -2.85 -4.72
CA ASP A 329 30.50 -3.70 -3.54
C ASP A 329 31.45 -3.39 -2.36
N GLY A 330 30.94 -2.65 -1.37
CA GLY A 330 31.36 -2.76 0.01
C GLY A 330 30.40 -3.71 0.74
N PRO A 331 30.88 -4.56 1.66
CA PRO A 331 29.99 -5.41 2.44
C PRO A 331 28.99 -4.54 3.21
N PRO A 332 27.73 -4.99 3.39
CA PRO A 332 26.74 -4.21 4.11
C PRO A 332 27.32 -3.79 5.49
N PRO A 333 27.02 -2.58 5.99
CA PRO A 333 27.55 -2.06 7.27
C PRO A 333 27.33 -2.95 8.50
N GLY A 334 26.57 -4.05 8.42
CA GLY A 334 26.50 -5.08 9.47
C GLY A 334 27.69 -6.06 9.50
N ASP A 335 28.39 -6.26 8.39
CA ASP A 335 29.51 -7.21 8.31
C ASP A 335 30.83 -6.58 8.77
N ALA A 336 30.98 -5.27 8.65
CA ALA A 336 32.14 -4.52 9.15
C ALA A 336 32.14 -4.41 10.69
N GLU A 337 30.95 -4.34 11.31
CA GLU A 337 30.78 -4.32 12.77
C GLU A 337 30.94 -5.73 13.39
N ALA A 338 30.61 -6.78 12.62
CA ALA A 338 30.91 -8.16 13.00
C ALA A 338 32.42 -8.48 12.95
N ALA A 339 33.17 -7.90 12.02
CA ALA A 339 34.61 -8.11 11.87
C ALA A 339 35.48 -7.28 12.85
N SER A 340 34.92 -6.22 13.45
CA SER A 340 35.60 -5.35 14.42
C SER A 340 35.23 -5.65 15.88
N ARG A 341 34.32 -6.60 16.11
CA ARG A 341 34.04 -7.12 17.44
C ARG A 341 35.19 -8.06 17.84
N PRO A 342 35.91 -7.82 18.96
CA PRO A 342 36.87 -8.79 19.45
C PRO A 342 36.15 -10.13 19.68
N PRO A 343 36.80 -11.28 19.41
CA PRO A 343 36.21 -12.58 19.67
C PRO A 343 35.71 -12.60 21.12
N PRO A 344 34.51 -13.14 21.39
CA PRO A 344 34.04 -13.22 22.77
C PRO A 344 35.11 -13.95 23.58
N ALA A 345 35.61 -13.29 24.62
CA ALA A 345 36.43 -13.94 25.62
C ALA A 345 35.67 -15.18 26.09
N ASP A 346 36.38 -16.30 26.21
CA ASP A 346 35.84 -17.60 26.61
C ASP A 346 34.81 -17.42 27.74
N VAL A 347 33.54 -17.49 27.37
CA VAL A 347 32.45 -17.46 28.33
C VAL A 347 32.47 -18.85 28.96
N GLU A 348 33.08 -18.92 30.13
CA GLU A 348 32.93 -20.02 31.06
C GLU A 348 31.41 -20.31 31.17
N PRO A 349 30.97 -21.58 31.04
CA PRO A 349 29.56 -21.89 30.92
C PRO A 349 28.85 -21.57 32.24
N ASP A 350 28.29 -20.36 32.31
CA ASP A 350 27.38 -19.98 33.37
C ASP A 350 26.17 -20.90 33.32
N ALA A 351 25.95 -21.55 34.47
CA ALA A 351 24.93 -22.55 34.69
C ALA A 351 23.56 -22.07 34.19
N GLU A 352 22.96 -22.86 33.30
CA GLU A 352 21.56 -22.68 32.90
C GLU A 352 20.66 -22.64 34.16
N PRO A 353 19.76 -21.65 34.30
CA PRO A 353 18.71 -21.74 35.30
C PRO A 353 17.81 -22.92 34.92
N ALA A 354 17.88 -23.97 35.74
CA ALA A 354 17.20 -25.24 35.56
C ALA A 354 15.69 -25.08 35.26
N LEU A 355 15.33 -25.18 33.98
CA LEU A 355 13.97 -25.29 33.45
C LEU A 355 13.25 -26.60 33.86
N TRP A 356 13.90 -27.43 34.68
CA TRP A 356 13.44 -28.73 35.15
C TRP A 356 12.30 -28.60 36.16
N TRP A 357 12.20 -27.47 36.88
CA TRP A 357 11.09 -27.22 37.81
C TRP A 357 9.74 -27.10 37.09
N TYR A 358 9.71 -26.50 35.88
CA TYR A 358 8.49 -26.40 35.08
C TYR A 358 8.01 -27.77 34.58
N VAL A 359 8.94 -28.67 34.26
CA VAL A 359 8.60 -30.05 33.85
C VAL A 359 8.05 -30.85 35.04
N VAL A 360 8.61 -30.68 36.24
CA VAL A 360 8.11 -31.36 37.46
C VAL A 360 6.73 -30.83 37.88
N VAL A 361 6.47 -29.52 37.75
CA VAL A 361 5.16 -28.94 38.04
C VAL A 361 4.11 -29.30 36.99
N ALA A 362 4.49 -29.35 35.70
CA ALA A 362 3.60 -29.82 34.64
C ALA A 362 3.22 -31.30 34.83
N LEU A 363 4.16 -32.17 35.23
CA LEU A 363 3.88 -33.57 35.50
C LEU A 363 3.00 -33.77 36.74
N GLY A 364 3.17 -32.95 37.77
CA GLY A 364 2.35 -32.97 38.98
C GLY A 364 0.89 -32.56 38.72
N LEU A 365 0.66 -31.57 37.86
CA LEU A 365 -0.69 -31.13 37.49
C LEU A 365 -1.46 -32.17 36.66
N VAL A 366 -0.77 -32.94 35.82
CA VAL A 366 -1.37 -34.04 35.05
C VAL A 366 -1.75 -35.21 35.98
N LEU A 367 -0.94 -35.53 36.99
CA LEU A 367 -1.22 -36.61 37.93
C LEU A 367 -2.38 -36.28 38.90
N VAL A 368 -2.54 -35.01 39.27
CA VAL A 368 -3.66 -34.55 40.13
C VAL A 368 -4.98 -34.47 39.34
N GLY A 369 -4.91 -34.23 38.03
CA GLY A 369 -6.07 -34.25 37.14
C GLY A 369 -6.69 -35.64 36.98
N GLU A 370 -5.90 -36.71 36.87
CA GLU A 370 -6.42 -38.08 36.76
C GLU A 370 -7.03 -38.61 38.06
N LEU A 371 -6.57 -38.14 39.22
CA LEU A 371 -7.12 -38.55 40.52
C LEU A 371 -8.51 -37.96 40.83
N PHE A 372 -8.96 -36.95 40.09
CA PHE A 372 -10.28 -36.32 40.32
C PHE A 372 -11.37 -36.73 39.31
N VAL A 373 -11.01 -37.41 38.21
CA VAL A 373 -11.97 -37.86 37.17
C VAL A 373 -12.45 -39.31 37.41
N GLY A 374 -11.76 -40.08 38.26
CA GLY A 374 -12.09 -41.48 38.56
C GLY A 374 -13.18 -41.74 39.61
N ARG A 375 -13.96 -40.74 40.07
CA ARG A 375 -14.94 -40.93 41.16
C ARG A 375 -16.35 -40.39 40.89
N ASN A 376 -16.84 -40.54 39.67
CA ASN A 376 -18.27 -40.40 39.35
C ASN A 376 -18.68 -41.38 38.23
N MET A 377 -18.66 -42.67 38.56
CA MET A 377 -19.47 -43.69 37.88
C MET A 377 -19.81 -44.77 38.91
N VAL A 378 -20.90 -44.54 39.66
CA VAL A 378 -21.88 -45.55 40.07
C VAL A 378 -23.24 -44.86 40.09
#